data_AF-A0A920BIK8-F1
#
_entry.id   AF-A0A920BIK8-F1
#
_cell.length_a   1.000
_cell.length_b   1.000
_cell.length_c   1.000
_cell.angle_alpha   90.00
_cell.angle_beta   90.00
_cell.angle_gamma   90.00
#
_symmetry.space_group_name_H-M   'P 1'
#
loop_
_entity.id
_entity.type
_entity.pdbx_description
1 polymer ?
#
loop_
_entity_poly.entity_id
_entity_poly.type
_entity_poly.pdbx_seq_one_letter_code
_entity_poly.pdbx_strand_id
1 'polypeptide(L)'
;MENCSTKYEIHAPAKLTLSLAIKGVRQSGLHELEAEMVTIDLQDTLRLREGDIEVTIKAHTRSPSPNDDLIVQALNTVGLSMKVNVDKKIPPEEASVEDLQTQLPFSDGRISKMKRKQCT
;
A
#
# COMPACT_ATOMS: atom_id res chain seq x y z
N MET A 1 -1.91 -8.58 34.87
CA MET A 1 -1.43 -8.38 33.49
C MET A 1 -2.56 -8.87 32.59
N GLU A 2 -3.40 -7.96 32.09
CA GLU A 2 -4.55 -8.33 31.27
C GLU A 2 -4.07 -8.96 29.96
N ASN A 3 -4.62 -10.12 29.62
CA ASN A 3 -4.35 -10.82 28.38
C ASN A 3 -4.74 -9.90 27.22
N CYS A 4 -3.74 -9.34 26.54
CA CYS A 4 -3.92 -8.54 25.34
C CYS A 4 -4.16 -9.48 24.14
N SER A 5 -5.21 -10.30 24.21
CA SER A 5 -5.54 -11.28 23.18
C SER A 5 -6.11 -10.59 21.95
N THR A 6 -5.58 -10.92 20.77
CA THR A 6 -6.12 -10.48 19.48
C THR A 6 -7.60 -10.83 19.40
N LYS A 7 -8.46 -9.84 19.09
CA LYS A 7 -9.90 -10.04 18.91
C LYS A 7 -10.23 -10.45 17.47
N TYR A 8 -9.59 -9.80 16.49
CA TYR A 8 -9.77 -10.10 15.07
C TYR A 8 -8.43 -10.12 14.34
N GLU A 9 -8.29 -11.04 13.40
CA GLU A 9 -7.21 -11.06 12.40
C GLU A 9 -7.85 -10.92 11.02
N ILE A 10 -7.40 -9.90 10.27
CA ILE A 10 -7.94 -9.54 8.96
C ILE A 10 -6.78 -9.56 7.95
N HIS A 11 -7.02 -10.21 6.82
CA HIS A 11 -6.11 -10.19 5.68
C HIS A 11 -6.56 -9.14 4.67
N ALA A 12 -5.63 -8.26 4.28
CA ALA A 12 -5.86 -7.18 3.31
C ALA A 12 -5.03 -7.44 2.04
N PRO A 13 -5.59 -8.14 1.04
CA PRO A 13 -4.83 -8.50 -0.15
C PRO A 13 -4.62 -7.31 -1.08
N ALA A 14 -3.47 -7.30 -1.77
CA ALA A 14 -3.13 -6.34 -2.78
C ALA A 14 -3.93 -6.54 -4.05
N LYS A 15 -3.97 -5.50 -4.88
CA LYS A 15 -4.53 -5.55 -6.22
C LYS A 15 -3.50 -5.17 -7.27
N LEU A 16 -3.61 -5.78 -8.45
CA LEU A 16 -2.98 -5.32 -9.69
C LEU A 16 -4.05 -4.71 -10.59
N THR A 17 -3.64 -3.70 -11.36
CA THR A 17 -4.47 -3.07 -12.39
C THR A 17 -3.95 -3.54 -13.73
N LEU A 18 -4.64 -4.48 -14.38
CA LEU A 18 -4.19 -5.07 -15.65
C LEU A 18 -4.49 -4.16 -16.83
N SER A 19 -5.62 -3.45 -16.78
CA SER A 19 -5.98 -2.40 -17.73
C SER A 19 -6.64 -1.23 -17.00
N LEU A 20 -6.40 -0.03 -17.51
CA LEU A 20 -6.95 1.21 -16.97
C LEU A 20 -7.17 2.21 -18.11
N ALA A 21 -8.38 2.74 -18.22
CA ALA A 21 -8.75 3.78 -19.15
C ALA A 21 -9.48 4.92 -18.43
N ILE A 22 -9.06 6.16 -18.70
CA ILE A 22 -9.75 7.36 -18.24
C ILE A 22 -10.84 7.70 -19.27
N LYS A 23 -12.10 7.74 -18.83
CA LYS A 23 -13.27 7.99 -19.69
C LYS A 23 -13.73 9.45 -19.65
N GLY A 24 -13.36 10.17 -18.60
CA GLY A 24 -13.75 11.57 -18.44
C GLY A 24 -13.43 12.12 -17.06
N VAL A 25 -14.09 13.23 -16.72
CA VAL A 25 -14.02 13.89 -15.41
C VAL A 25 -15.44 14.00 -14.86
N ARG A 26 -15.64 13.56 -13.62
CA ARG A 26 -16.90 13.62 -12.88
C ARG A 26 -17.14 15.02 -12.32
N GLN A 27 -18.40 15.32 -11.99
CA GLN A 27 -18.77 16.58 -11.32
C GLN A 27 -18.05 16.79 -9.98
N SER A 28 -17.60 15.72 -9.31
CA SER A 28 -16.82 15.79 -8.08
C SER A 28 -15.37 16.22 -8.28
N GLY A 29 -14.91 16.39 -9.54
CA GLY A 29 -13.52 16.69 -9.88
C GLY A 29 -12.60 15.47 -9.99
N LEU A 30 -13.11 14.25 -9.77
CA LEU A 30 -12.36 13.00 -9.97
C LEU A 30 -12.53 12.45 -11.39
N HIS A 31 -11.59 11.61 -11.83
CA HIS A 31 -11.68 10.93 -13.11
C HIS A 31 -12.73 9.82 -13.12
N GLU A 32 -13.43 9.67 -14.24
CA GLU A 32 -14.17 8.46 -14.55
C GLU A 32 -13.21 7.43 -15.11
N LEU A 33 -13.19 6.23 -14.51
CA LEU A 33 -12.25 5.17 -14.83
C LEU A 33 -12.99 3.90 -15.23
N GLU A 34 -12.48 3.25 -16.27
CA GLU A 34 -12.77 1.87 -16.65
C GLU A 34 -11.50 1.06 -16.38
N ALA A 35 -11.58 0.00 -15.57
CA ALA A 35 -10.40 -0.73 -15.13
C ALA A 35 -10.67 -2.22 -14.97
N GLU A 36 -9.67 -3.04 -15.30
CA GLU A 36 -9.61 -4.44 -14.92
C GLU A 36 -8.62 -4.60 -13.76
N MET A 37 -9.12 -5.11 -12.64
CA MET A 37 -8.32 -5.31 -11.43
C MET A 37 -8.41 -6.76 -10.98
N VAL A 38 -7.28 -7.29 -10.51
CA VAL A 38 -7.18 -8.64 -9.97
C VAL A 38 -6.54 -8.59 -8.59
N THR A 39 -7.09 -9.37 -7.66
CA THR A 39 -6.51 -9.58 -6.34
C THR A 39 -5.39 -10.62 -6.43
N ILE A 40 -4.27 -10.36 -5.75
CA ILE A 40 -3.11 -11.26 -5.73
C ILE A 40 -2.83 -11.77 -4.32
N ASP A 41 -2.04 -12.85 -4.21
CA ASP A 41 -1.64 -13.47 -2.93
C ASP A 41 -0.47 -12.74 -2.24
N LEU A 42 -0.47 -11.40 -2.32
CA LEU A 42 0.38 -10.52 -1.54
C LEU A 42 -0.53 -9.71 -0.63
N GLN A 43 -0.35 -9.77 0.68
CA GLN A 43 -1.31 -9.19 1.62
C GLN A 43 -0.66 -8.61 2.87
N ASP A 44 -1.27 -7.56 3.39
CA ASP A 44 -1.02 -7.11 4.76
C ASP A 44 -1.87 -7.92 5.74
N THR A 45 -1.44 -8.01 7.00
CA THR A 45 -2.21 -8.65 8.06
C THR A 45 -2.47 -7.68 9.20
N LEU A 46 -3.74 -7.44 9.52
CA LEU A 46 -4.17 -6.54 10.57
C LEU A 46 -4.66 -7.35 11.78
N ARG A 47 -4.13 -7.05 12.96
CA ARG A 47 -4.54 -7.65 14.23
C ARG A 47 -5.15 -6.59 15.12
N LEU A 48 -6.45 -6.74 15.40
CA LEU A 48 -7.25 -5.76 16.11
C LEU A 48 -7.54 -6.23 17.54
N ARG A 49 -7.52 -5.29 18.49
CA ARG A 49 -7.88 -5.49 19.90
C ARG A 49 -8.69 -4.31 20.43
N GLU A 50 -9.43 -4.54 21.51
CA GLU A 50 -10.17 -3.47 22.18
C GLU A 50 -9.22 -2.44 22.80
N GLY A 51 -9.65 -1.18 22.83
CA GLY A 51 -8.93 -0.05 23.42
C GLY A 51 -9.16 1.25 22.65
N ASP A 52 -8.48 2.31 23.08
CA ASP A 52 -8.45 3.58 22.35
C ASP A 52 -7.82 3.39 20.97
N ILE A 53 -8.19 4.26 20.01
CA ILE A 53 -7.66 4.22 18.65
C ILE A 53 -6.14 4.39 18.68
N GLU A 54 -5.44 3.32 18.31
CA GLU A 54 -3.97 3.27 18.26
C GLU A 54 -3.57 2.37 17.09
N VAL A 55 -2.87 2.92 16.09
CA VAL A 55 -2.41 2.16 14.92
C VAL A 55 -0.89 2.03 14.97
N THR A 56 -0.41 0.79 14.95
CA THR A 56 1.02 0.47 14.88
C THR A 56 1.30 -0.28 13.59
N ILE A 57 2.19 0.26 12.78
CA ILE A 57 2.56 -0.31 11.48
C ILE A 57 3.98 -0.89 11.56
N LYS A 58 4.10 -2.21 11.36
CA LYS A 58 5.39 -2.89 11.16
C LYS A 58 5.69 -2.90 9.67
N ALA A 59 6.44 -1.90 9.21
CA ALA A 59 6.90 -1.77 7.83
C ALA A 59 8.39 -1.43 7.78
N HIS A 60 9.01 -1.57 6.61
CA HIS A 60 10.37 -1.08 6.35
C HIS A 60 10.41 0.44 6.08
N THR A 61 9.26 1.11 6.06
CA THR A 61 9.09 2.52 5.69
C THR A 61 8.44 3.31 6.82
N ARG A 62 8.41 4.64 6.66
CA ARG A 62 7.79 5.55 7.62
C ARG A 62 6.27 5.33 7.74
N SER A 63 5.75 5.33 8.97
CA SER A 63 4.31 5.31 9.26
C SER A 63 3.67 6.69 8.95
N PRO A 64 2.44 6.75 8.39
CA PRO A 64 1.75 8.01 8.15
C PRO A 64 1.43 8.74 9.45
N SER A 65 1.11 10.04 9.35
CA SER A 65 0.58 10.79 10.49
C SER A 65 -0.81 10.27 10.85
N PRO A 66 -1.27 10.35 12.12
CA PRO A 66 -2.59 9.84 12.51
C PRO A 66 -3.76 10.47 11.75
N ASN A 67 -3.63 11.72 11.29
CA ASN A 67 -4.67 12.39 10.51
C ASN A 67 -4.77 11.87 9.07
N ASP A 68 -3.66 11.34 8.54
CA ASP A 68 -3.55 10.81 7.19
C ASP A 68 -3.72 9.29 7.13
N ASP A 69 -3.83 8.62 8.29
CA ASP A 69 -3.96 7.17 8.36
C ASP A 69 -5.39 6.73 8.04
N LEU A 70 -5.55 6.04 6.90
CA LEU A 70 -6.84 5.52 6.44
C LEU A 70 -7.45 4.49 7.42
N ILE A 71 -6.66 3.80 8.24
CA ILE A 71 -7.16 2.90 9.27
C ILE A 71 -7.86 3.70 10.37
N VAL A 72 -7.25 4.81 10.81
CA VAL A 72 -7.84 5.73 11.79
C VAL A 72 -9.14 6.33 11.24
N GLN A 73 -9.11 6.81 10.00
CA GLN A 73 -10.30 7.36 9.34
C GLN A 73 -11.42 6.31 9.20
N ALA A 74 -11.08 5.06 8.84
CA ALA A 74 -12.04 3.97 8.74
C ALA A 74 -12.68 3.64 10.10
N LEU A 75 -11.88 3.50 11.17
CA LEU A 75 -12.37 3.25 12.53
C LEU A 75 -13.35 4.33 12.99
N ASN A 76 -12.99 5.61 12.78
CA ASN A 76 -13.87 6.74 13.09
C ASN A 76 -15.17 6.69 12.26
N THR A 77 -15.08 6.34 10.98
CA THR A 77 -16.24 6.26 10.07
C THR A 77 -17.25 5.19 10.51
N VAL A 78 -16.76 4.05 11.02
CA VAL A 78 -17.63 2.96 11.52
C VAL A 78 -17.98 3.10 13.01
N GLY A 79 -17.46 4.11 13.70
CA GLY A 79 -17.71 4.34 15.13
C GLY A 79 -17.08 3.30 16.06
N LEU A 80 -15.93 2.72 15.68
CA LEU A 80 -15.20 1.74 16.49
C LEU A 80 -13.92 2.31 17.08
N SER A 81 -13.62 1.94 18.32
CA SER A 81 -12.35 2.23 18.98
C SER A 81 -11.57 0.93 19.17
N MET A 82 -10.47 0.78 18.45
CA MET A 82 -9.63 -0.41 18.49
C MET A 82 -8.15 -0.08 18.34
N LYS A 83 -7.31 -0.87 18.99
CA LYS A 83 -5.87 -0.93 18.73
C LYS A 83 -5.62 -1.84 17.53
N VAL A 84 -4.87 -1.37 16.55
CA VAL A 84 -4.60 -2.08 15.30
C VAL A 84 -3.09 -2.25 15.12
N ASN A 85 -2.64 -3.49 14.99
CA ASN A 85 -1.27 -3.81 14.58
C ASN A 85 -1.28 -4.30 13.14
N VAL A 86 -0.53 -3.63 12.27
CA VAL A 86 -0.44 -3.97 10.84
C VAL A 86 0.93 -4.59 10.57
N ASP A 87 0.96 -5.82 10.07
CA ASP A 87 2.13 -6.39 9.41
C ASP A 87 2.04 -6.05 7.92
N LYS A 88 2.84 -5.07 7.48
CA LYS A 88 2.82 -4.55 6.11
C LYS A 88 3.78 -5.33 5.24
N LYS A 89 3.24 -6.04 4.25
CA LYS A 89 4.02 -6.71 3.19
C LYS A 89 3.89 -6.00 1.86
N ILE A 90 2.79 -5.27 1.64
CA ILE A 90 2.59 -4.47 0.45
C ILE A 90 3.43 -3.19 0.59
N PRO A 91 4.42 -2.95 -0.28
CA PRO A 91 5.23 -1.73 -0.22
C PRO A 91 4.35 -0.50 -0.44
N PRO A 92 4.53 0.58 0.33
CA PRO A 92 3.90 1.86 0.01
C PRO A 92 4.53 2.47 -1.24
N GLU A 93 3.86 3.48 -1.82
CA GLU A 93 4.32 4.20 -3.02
C GLU A 93 5.71 4.86 -2.87
N GLU A 94 6.18 5.10 -1.64
CA GLU A 94 7.50 5.68 -1.32
C GLU A 94 8.50 4.64 -0.75
N ALA A 95 8.69 3.50 -1.40
CA ALA A 95 10.00 2.86 -1.30
C ALA A 95 10.93 3.63 -2.24
N SER A 96 11.81 4.48 -1.71
CA SER A 96 12.81 5.12 -2.56
C SER A 96 13.63 4.01 -3.22
N VAL A 97 14.10 4.24 -4.45
CA VAL A 97 14.91 3.26 -5.20
C VAL A 97 16.17 2.86 -4.41
N GLU A 98 16.57 3.68 -3.43
CA GLU A 98 17.66 3.45 -2.49
C GLU A 98 17.36 2.30 -1.51
N ASP A 99 16.10 2.11 -1.11
CA ASP A 99 15.67 1.01 -0.22
C ASP A 99 15.73 -0.36 -0.90
N LEU A 100 15.75 -0.39 -2.24
CA LEU A 100 15.80 -1.63 -3.05
C LEU A 100 17.22 -2.00 -3.49
N GLN A 101 18.24 -1.17 -3.25
CA GLN A 101 19.60 -1.38 -3.77
C GLN A 101 20.48 -2.35 -2.96
N THR A 102 20.01 -2.92 -1.84
CA THR A 102 20.85 -3.84 -1.03
C THR A 102 20.76 -5.30 -1.44
N GLN A 103 19.96 -5.66 -2.44
CA GLN A 103 19.85 -7.04 -2.90
C GLN A 103 19.90 -7.11 -4.43
N LEU A 104 21.12 -7.24 -4.97
CA LEU A 104 21.51 -8.14 -6.08
C LEU A 104 22.86 -7.64 -6.67
N PRO A 105 23.92 -8.48 -6.76
CA PRO A 105 25.11 -8.11 -7.52
C PRO A 105 24.78 -8.24 -9.01
N PHE A 106 24.38 -7.14 -9.65
CA PHE A 106 24.27 -7.11 -11.10
C PHE A 106 25.69 -7.03 -11.67
N SER A 107 26.23 -8.18 -12.09
CA SER A 107 27.51 -8.25 -12.79
C SER A 107 27.42 -7.52 -14.14
N ASP A 108 28.38 -6.63 -14.37
CA ASP A 108 28.56 -5.80 -15.56
C ASP A 108 28.22 -6.50 -16.90
N GLY A 109 27.07 -6.15 -17.47
CA GLY A 109 26.70 -6.44 -18.84
C GLY A 109 26.63 -5.15 -19.65
N ARG A 110 27.67 -4.86 -20.45
CA ARG A 110 27.74 -3.68 -21.33
C ARG A 110 26.50 -3.59 -22.24
N ILE A 111 25.67 -2.57 -22.05
CA ILE A 111 24.57 -2.28 -22.96
C ILE A 111 25.09 -1.34 -24.07
N SER A 112 25.16 -1.88 -25.29
CA SER A 112 25.47 -1.14 -26.51
C SER A 112 24.38 -0.09 -26.79
N LYS A 113 24.79 1.17 -27.01
CA LYS A 113 23.90 2.31 -27.30
C LYS A 113 23.20 2.13 -28.66
N MET A 114 21.90 1.86 -28.68
CA MET A 114 21.05 2.04 -29.87
C MET A 114 20.78 3.54 -30.09
N LYS A 115 21.30 4.11 -31.19
CA LYS A 115 21.01 5.48 -31.62
C LYS A 115 19.54 5.58 -32.06
N ARG A 116 18.79 6.53 -31.47
CA ARG A 116 17.48 6.95 -31.97
C ARG A 116 17.66 7.62 -33.34
N LYS A 117 17.02 7.09 -34.38
CA LYS A 117 16.82 7.80 -35.65
C LYS A 117 15.80 8.91 -35.41
N GLN A 118 16.17 10.16 -35.67
CA GLN A 118 15.23 11.26 -35.78
C GLN A 118 14.49 11.09 -37.12
N CYS A 119 13.15 11.07 -37.09
CA CYS A 119 12.34 11.30 -38.28
C CYS A 119 12.32 12.80 -38.57
N THR A 120 12.64 13.15 -39.81
CA THR A 120 12.40 14.45 -40.46
C THR A 120 10.94 14.59 -40.85
#